data_AF-A0A8X6SN37-F1
#
_entry.id   AF-A0A8X6SN37-F1
#
_cell.length_a   1.000
_cell.length_b   1.000
_cell.length_c   1.000
_cell.angle_alpha   90.00
_cell.angle_beta   90.00
_cell.angle_gamma   90.00
#
_symmetry.space_group_name_H-M   'P 1'
#
loop_
_entity.id
_entity.type
_entity.pdbx_description
1 polymer ?
#
loop_
_entity_poly.entity_id
_entity_poly.type
_entity_poly.pdbx_seq_one_letter_code
_entity_poly.pdbx_strand_id
1 'polypeptide(L)'
;MNQRLFWGQMITVYGRGGALVSGTIPPHTVLRHTTRTAGVMVWGGIAYDSRSTLIVMRGTLTGRRYVDDILRPHVGPFLNGLTEAVFQQDNARPHTARVAQDFLHHFQTLPWPTRSPDLSPVEHVWDQLKRQMPSCLSVHDLELAVQDLWAHLPQDNIRCLINSMPDRVAACIAAGGGPTRY
;
A
#
# COMPACT_ATOMS: atom_id res chain seq x y z
N MET A 1 9.32 -20.00 -11.89
CA MET A 1 9.98 -18.84 -12.55
C MET A 1 9.26 -17.54 -12.13
N ASN A 2 9.15 -17.25 -10.82
CA ASN A 2 8.27 -16.18 -10.27
C ASN A 2 9.02 -15.05 -9.52
N GLN A 3 10.34 -14.91 -9.70
CA GLN A 3 11.16 -14.00 -8.89
C GLN A 3 11.26 -12.55 -9.41
N ARG A 4 10.50 -12.17 -10.45
CA ARG A 4 10.79 -10.93 -11.20
C ARG A 4 10.00 -9.70 -10.78
N LEU A 5 8.89 -9.82 -10.05
CA LEU A 5 8.01 -8.67 -9.79
C LEU A 5 8.13 -8.18 -8.36
N PHE A 6 8.49 -6.90 -8.21
CA PHE A 6 8.40 -6.16 -6.96
C PHE A 6 7.22 -5.19 -7.01
N TRP A 7 6.39 -5.19 -5.98
CA TRP A 7 5.21 -4.35 -5.89
C TRP A 7 5.39 -3.35 -4.77
N GLY A 8 5.32 -2.05 -5.06
CA GLY A 8 5.42 -1.00 -4.05
C GLY A 8 4.23 -0.04 -4.13
N GLN A 9 3.58 0.24 -3.00
CA GLN A 9 2.47 1.18 -2.99
C GLN A 9 2.34 1.94 -1.66
N MET A 10 1.74 3.12 -1.75
CA MET A 10 1.38 3.97 -0.63
C MET A 10 -0.08 3.77 -0.23
N ILE A 11 -0.35 3.71 1.07
CA ILE A 11 -1.72 3.67 1.59
C ILE A 11 -1.87 4.46 2.89
N THR A 12 -3.08 4.96 3.16
CA THR A 12 -3.44 5.53 4.46
C THR A 12 -4.13 4.48 5.32
N VAL A 13 -3.59 4.23 6.51
CA VAL A 13 -4.18 3.37 7.54
C VAL A 13 -4.83 4.26 8.60
N TYR A 14 -6.02 3.89 9.05
CA TYR A 14 -6.78 4.65 10.05
C TYR A 14 -6.93 3.83 11.34
N GLY A 15 -6.82 4.50 12.49
CA GLY A 15 -7.07 3.89 13.79
C GLY A 15 -8.57 3.77 14.05
N ARG A 16 -9.03 2.63 14.56
CA ARG A 16 -10.40 2.51 15.09
C ARG A 16 -10.49 3.17 16.47
N GLY A 17 -10.85 4.45 16.50
CA GLY A 17 -11.20 5.20 17.71
C GLY A 17 -12.67 5.62 17.66
N GLY A 18 -13.48 5.09 18.59
CA GLY A 18 -14.94 5.24 18.63
C GLY A 18 -15.44 6.55 19.24
N ALA A 19 -16.65 6.92 18.84
CA ALA A 19 -17.49 7.84 19.60
C ALA A 19 -18.49 7.01 20.42
N LEU A 20 -18.32 6.97 21.73
CA LEU A 20 -19.44 6.80 22.66
C LEU A 20 -19.39 7.99 23.62
N VAL A 21 -19.91 9.13 23.15
CA VAL A 21 -20.32 10.17 24.09
C VAL A 21 -21.64 9.69 24.68
N SER A 22 -21.56 9.05 25.86
CA SER A 22 -22.72 8.85 26.72
C SER A 22 -23.13 10.20 27.28
N GLY A 23 -24.00 10.90 26.56
CA GLY A 23 -24.70 12.09 27.01
C GLY A 23 -26.08 12.08 26.36
N THR A 24 -27.12 12.20 27.19
CA THR A 24 -28.53 12.20 26.77
C THR A 24 -28.77 13.15 25.59
N ILE A 25 -29.15 12.59 24.43
CA ILE A 25 -29.41 13.33 23.18
C ILE A 25 -30.85 13.87 23.19
N PRO A 26 -31.08 15.19 23.04
CA PRO A 26 -32.39 15.73 22.71
C PRO A 26 -32.81 15.28 21.29
N PRO A 27 -34.09 14.96 21.04
CA PRO A 27 -34.52 14.57 19.70
C PRO A 27 -34.23 15.74 18.76
N HIS A 28 -33.64 15.46 17.59
CA HIS A 28 -33.29 16.39 16.52
C HIS A 28 -31.85 16.96 16.44
N THR A 29 -30.83 16.26 16.97
CA THR A 29 -29.44 16.51 16.56
C THR A 29 -28.90 15.39 15.67
N VAL A 30 -28.76 15.66 14.36
CA VAL A 30 -27.95 14.83 13.47
C VAL A 30 -26.48 15.10 13.80
N LEU A 31 -25.84 14.20 14.55
CA LEU A 31 -24.38 14.20 14.69
C LEU A 31 -23.76 13.87 13.33
N ARG A 32 -23.40 14.90 12.56
CA ARG A 32 -22.45 14.73 11.48
C ARG A 32 -21.13 14.32 12.13
N HIS A 33 -20.62 13.15 11.78
CA HIS A 33 -19.31 12.65 12.19
C HIS A 33 -18.23 13.57 11.58
N THR A 34 -17.91 14.68 12.26
CA THR A 34 -16.95 15.72 11.81
C THR A 34 -15.53 15.51 12.33
N THR A 35 -15.27 14.43 13.08
CA THR A 35 -13.91 14.07 13.48
C THR A 35 -13.17 13.48 12.29
N ARG A 36 -12.18 14.21 11.76
CA ARG A 36 -11.18 13.67 10.82
C ARG A 36 -10.53 12.47 11.52
N THR A 37 -10.89 11.25 11.10
CA THR A 37 -10.24 10.03 11.62
C THR A 37 -8.74 10.19 11.44
N ALA A 38 -8.00 10.16 12.56
CA ALA A 38 -6.56 10.24 12.51
C ALA A 38 -6.01 9.03 11.75
N GLY A 39 -5.13 9.27 10.78
CA GLY A 39 -4.59 8.24 9.91
C GLY A 39 -3.12 8.47 9.65
N VAL A 40 -2.42 7.38 9.33
CA VAL A 40 -0.99 7.33 9.06
C VAL A 40 -0.84 6.94 7.59
N MET A 41 -0.07 7.71 6.84
CA MET A 41 0.30 7.38 5.48
C MET A 41 1.55 6.51 5.54
N VAL A 42 1.52 5.35 4.90
CA VAL A 42 2.65 4.42 4.85
C VAL A 42 2.97 4.02 3.42
N TRP A 43 4.22 3.66 3.17
CA TRP A 43 4.67 3.01 1.95
C TRP A 43 5.35 1.69 2.30
N GLY A 44 5.06 0.65 1.55
CA GLY A 44 5.76 -0.63 1.65
C GLY A 44 5.74 -1.34 0.31
N GLY A 45 6.70 -2.24 0.12
CA GLY A 45 6.72 -3.10 -1.03
C GLY A 45 7.06 -4.55 -0.72
N ILE A 46 6.56 -5.44 -1.57
CA ILE A 46 6.65 -6.89 -1.44
C ILE A 46 7.35 -7.48 -2.67
N ALA A 47 8.13 -8.52 -2.43
CA ALA A 47 8.77 -9.36 -3.45
C ALA A 47 8.46 -10.84 -3.15
N TYR A 48 8.82 -11.73 -4.06
CA TYR A 48 8.57 -13.16 -3.88
C TYR A 48 9.22 -13.75 -2.61
N ASP A 49 10.48 -13.41 -2.36
CA ASP A 49 11.27 -13.94 -1.24
C ASP A 49 11.62 -12.91 -0.16
N SER A 50 11.08 -11.69 -0.27
CA SER A 50 11.37 -10.61 0.67
C SER A 50 10.27 -9.55 0.70
N ARG A 51 10.41 -8.57 1.60
CA ARG A 51 9.62 -7.33 1.64
C ARG A 51 10.51 -6.18 2.08
N SER A 52 10.15 -4.95 1.72
CA SER A 52 10.84 -3.76 2.19
C SER A 52 10.56 -3.51 3.67
N THR A 53 11.29 -2.58 4.28
CA THR A 53 10.83 -1.91 5.49
C THR A 53 9.55 -1.11 5.20
N LEU A 54 8.70 -0.90 6.20
CA LEU A 54 7.54 -0.02 6.10
C LEU A 54 7.98 1.42 6.40
N ILE A 55 7.66 2.34 5.50
CA ILE A 55 8.02 3.76 5.60
C ILE A 55 6.80 4.55 6.04
N VAL A 56 6.89 5.25 7.17
CA VAL A 56 5.82 6.16 7.65
C VAL A 56 6.04 7.55 7.08
N MET A 57 5.05 8.08 6.38
CA MET A 57 5.08 9.38 5.73
C MET A 57 4.31 10.43 6.52
N ARG A 58 4.99 11.55 6.79
CA ARG A 58 4.41 12.75 7.40
C ARG A 58 4.05 13.76 6.32
N GLY A 59 2.82 14.27 6.35
CA GLY A 59 2.36 15.32 5.43
C GLY A 59 2.11 14.84 4.00
N THR A 60 1.98 15.78 3.07
CA THR A 60 1.64 15.49 1.67
C THR A 60 2.84 14.91 0.92
N LEU A 61 2.62 13.80 0.21
CA LEU A 61 3.60 13.23 -0.71
C LEU A 61 3.56 13.98 -2.06
N THR A 62 4.65 14.64 -2.40
CA THR A 62 4.89 15.23 -3.73
C THR A 62 5.79 14.30 -4.54
N GLY A 63 5.87 14.47 -5.87
CA GLY A 63 6.79 13.68 -6.69
C GLY A 63 8.25 13.80 -6.24
N ARG A 64 8.68 14.98 -5.79
CA ARG A 64 10.03 15.19 -5.26
C ARG A 64 10.26 14.44 -3.95
N ARG A 65 9.30 14.51 -3.02
CA ARG A 65 9.36 13.75 -1.75
C ARG A 65 9.28 12.25 -1.98
N TYR A 66 8.53 11.79 -2.98
CA TYR A 66 8.54 10.39 -3.36
C TYR A 66 9.94 9.93 -3.77
N VAL A 67 10.69 10.75 -4.50
CA VAL A 67 12.08 10.44 -4.84
C VAL A 67 13.01 10.49 -3.62
N ASP A 68 12.97 11.59 -2.87
CA ASP A 68 13.94 11.87 -1.80
C ASP A 68 13.68 11.03 -0.53
N ASP A 69 12.41 10.76 -0.20
CA ASP A 69 12.01 10.07 1.03
C ASP A 69 11.76 8.57 0.82
N ILE A 70 11.46 8.11 -0.42
CA ILE A 70 11.09 6.71 -0.70
C ILE A 70 12.01 6.07 -1.74
N LEU A 71 12.04 6.60 -2.97
CA LEU A 71 12.69 5.89 -4.08
C LEU A 71 14.20 5.77 -3.89
N ARG A 72 14.90 6.89 -3.63
CA ARG A 72 16.36 6.90 -3.49
C ARG A 72 16.86 6.16 -2.23
N PRO A 73 16.31 6.40 -1.03
CA PRO A 73 16.83 5.75 0.18
C PRO A 73 16.38 4.30 0.36
N HIS A 74 15.24 3.89 -0.20
CA HIS A 74 14.65 2.58 0.09
C HIS A 74 14.44 1.72 -1.16
N VAL A 75 13.74 2.23 -2.19
CA VAL A 75 13.40 1.41 -3.37
C VAL A 75 14.62 1.06 -4.20
N GLY A 76 15.48 2.03 -4.51
CA GLY A 76 16.67 1.83 -5.32
C GLY A 76 17.61 0.78 -4.72
N PRO A 77 18.04 0.90 -3.45
CA PRO A 77 18.85 -0.11 -2.78
C PRO A 77 18.17 -1.48 -2.73
N PHE A 78 16.85 -1.52 -2.47
CA PHE A 78 16.11 -2.79 -2.42
C PHE A 78 16.08 -3.48 -3.79
N LEU A 79 15.75 -2.75 -4.86
CA LEU A 79 15.73 -3.29 -6.22
C LEU A 79 17.11 -3.76 -6.68
N ASN A 80 18.17 -3.01 -6.34
CA ASN A 80 19.56 -3.41 -6.66
C ASN A 80 19.98 -4.71 -5.96
N GLY A 81 19.36 -5.04 -4.81
CA GLY A 81 19.56 -6.30 -4.11
C GLY A 81 18.80 -7.48 -4.73
N LEU A 82 17.90 -7.24 -5.68
CA LEU A 82 17.11 -8.28 -6.35
C LEU A 82 17.65 -8.58 -7.74
N THR A 83 17.69 -9.85 -8.11
CA THR A 83 18.08 -10.28 -9.46
C THR A 83 16.93 -10.12 -10.45
N GLU A 84 17.14 -9.39 -11.55
CA GLU A 84 16.15 -9.18 -12.62
C GLU A 84 14.78 -8.64 -12.14
N ALA A 85 14.79 -7.73 -11.16
CA ALA A 85 13.56 -7.17 -10.63
C ALA A 85 12.91 -6.16 -11.59
N VAL A 86 11.58 -6.28 -11.69
CA VAL A 86 10.65 -5.39 -12.37
C VAL A 86 9.82 -4.72 -11.31
N PHE A 87 9.93 -3.40 -11.23
CA PHE A 87 9.24 -2.55 -10.27
C PHE A 87 7.83 -2.22 -10.77
N GLN A 88 6.82 -2.52 -9.97
CA GLN A 88 5.44 -2.09 -10.19
C GLN A 88 5.05 -1.04 -9.15
N GLN A 89 4.36 0.00 -9.62
CA GLN A 89 3.67 1.01 -8.83
C GLN A 89 2.38 1.43 -9.56
N ASP A 90 1.44 2.03 -8.84
CA ASP A 90 0.23 2.62 -9.44
C ASP A 90 0.50 3.97 -10.14
N ASN A 91 -0.52 4.48 -10.84
CA ASN A 91 -0.45 5.75 -11.58
C ASN A 91 -0.79 6.98 -10.71
N ALA A 92 -0.56 6.96 -9.39
CA ALA A 92 -0.78 8.12 -8.54
C ALA A 92 0.10 9.32 -8.98
N ARG A 93 -0.40 10.55 -8.75
CA ARG A 93 0.29 11.79 -9.20
C ARG A 93 1.77 11.89 -8.78
N PRO A 94 2.18 11.53 -7.55
CA PRO A 94 3.61 11.53 -7.19
C PRO A 94 4.44 10.49 -7.97
N HIS A 95 3.84 9.35 -8.32
CA HIS A 95 4.50 8.26 -9.03
C HIS A 95 4.69 8.57 -10.51
N THR A 96 3.75 9.29 -11.12
CA THR A 96 3.80 9.73 -12.53
C THR A 96 4.50 11.07 -12.73
N ALA A 97 4.94 11.72 -11.65
CA ALA A 97 5.71 12.96 -11.74
C ALA A 97 7.03 12.71 -12.48
N ARG A 98 7.43 13.67 -13.33
CA ARG A 98 8.66 13.57 -14.14
C ARG A 98 9.89 13.19 -13.32
N VAL A 99 10.09 13.82 -12.16
CA VAL A 99 11.23 13.53 -11.28
C VAL A 99 11.26 12.08 -10.77
N ALA A 100 10.09 11.46 -10.56
CA ALA A 100 9.99 10.06 -10.16
C ALA A 100 10.26 9.13 -11.34
N GLN A 101 9.73 9.44 -12.52
CA GLN A 101 9.98 8.69 -13.75
C GLN A 101 11.47 8.77 -14.16
N ASP A 102 12.09 9.94 -14.05
CA ASP A 102 13.53 10.14 -14.31
C ASP A 102 14.40 9.29 -13.38
N PHE A 103 14.02 9.14 -12.11
CA PHE A 103 14.72 8.23 -11.19
C PHE A 103 14.56 6.76 -11.64
N LEU A 104 13.32 6.37 -11.94
CA LEU A 104 12.95 4.99 -12.27
C LEU A 104 13.44 4.52 -13.63
N HIS A 105 13.91 5.42 -14.51
CA HIS A 105 14.41 5.05 -15.84
C HIS A 105 15.58 4.05 -15.82
N HIS A 106 16.32 4.00 -14.70
CA HIS A 106 17.42 3.06 -14.50
C HIS A 106 16.96 1.66 -14.09
N PHE A 107 15.66 1.47 -13.79
CA PHE A 107 15.07 0.23 -13.34
C PHE A 107 14.07 -0.29 -14.37
N GLN A 108 13.89 -1.61 -14.44
CA GLN A 108 12.78 -2.17 -15.19
C GLN A 108 11.48 -1.86 -14.45
N THR A 109 10.49 -1.32 -15.15
CA THR A 109 9.17 -1.01 -14.57
C THR A 109 8.07 -1.73 -15.34
N LEU A 110 7.03 -2.16 -14.62
CA LEU A 110 5.84 -2.75 -15.22
C LEU A 110 4.82 -1.64 -15.54
N PRO A 111 4.42 -1.46 -16.82
CA PRO A 111 3.31 -0.57 -17.14
C PRO A 111 2.04 -1.04 -16.44
N TRP A 112 1.38 -0.14 -15.71
CA TRP A 112 0.18 -0.49 -14.94
C TRP A 112 -1.07 0.18 -15.51
N PRO A 113 -2.17 -0.57 -15.74
CA PRO A 113 -3.42 0.02 -16.17
C PRO A 113 -4.03 0.92 -15.07
N THR A 114 -4.63 2.03 -15.48
CA THR A 114 -5.29 2.95 -14.56
C THR A 114 -6.54 2.28 -13.97
N ARG A 115 -6.76 2.43 -12.65
CA ARG A 115 -7.92 1.89 -11.92
C ARG A 115 -8.00 0.36 -11.86
N SER A 116 -6.87 -0.33 -11.79
CA SER A 116 -6.84 -1.79 -11.57
C SER A 116 -6.22 -2.18 -10.22
N PRO A 117 -6.81 -1.78 -9.07
CA PRO A 117 -6.32 -2.20 -7.77
C PRO A 117 -6.43 -3.73 -7.58
N ASP A 118 -7.48 -4.36 -8.12
CA ASP A 118 -7.76 -5.81 -8.04
C ASP A 118 -6.57 -6.67 -8.54
N LEU A 119 -5.79 -6.12 -9.47
CA LEU A 119 -4.62 -6.78 -10.04
C LEU A 119 -3.39 -6.68 -9.15
N SER A 120 -3.36 -5.85 -8.11
CA SER A 120 -2.15 -5.59 -7.32
C SER A 120 -2.11 -6.46 -6.06
N PRO A 121 -1.18 -7.42 -5.92
CA PRO A 121 -1.04 -8.24 -4.72
C PRO A 121 -0.82 -7.43 -3.43
N VAL A 122 -0.21 -6.24 -3.54
CA VAL A 122 0.06 -5.40 -2.37
C VAL A 122 -1.22 -4.80 -1.78
N GLU A 123 -2.27 -4.60 -2.58
CA GLU A 123 -3.58 -4.16 -2.10
C GLU A 123 -4.21 -5.21 -1.17
N HIS A 124 -4.06 -6.50 -1.51
CA HIS A 124 -4.49 -7.59 -0.64
C HIS A 124 -3.70 -7.67 0.66
N VAL A 125 -2.40 -7.39 0.62
CA VAL A 125 -1.59 -7.26 1.84
C VAL A 125 -2.13 -6.13 2.71
N TRP A 126 -2.40 -4.96 2.14
CA TRP A 126 -2.95 -3.83 2.89
C TRP A 126 -4.32 -4.12 3.50
N ASP A 127 -5.19 -4.82 2.76
CA ASP A 127 -6.50 -5.24 3.23
C ASP A 127 -6.40 -6.28 4.37
N GLN A 128 -5.45 -7.23 4.29
CA GLN A 128 -5.14 -8.14 5.40
C GLN A 128 -4.68 -7.37 6.65
N LEU A 129 -3.76 -6.42 6.50
CA LEU A 129 -3.25 -5.62 7.62
C LEU A 129 -4.37 -4.79 8.24
N LYS A 130 -5.20 -4.11 7.44
CA LYS A 130 -6.36 -3.33 7.92
C LYS A 130 -7.35 -4.17 8.75
N ARG A 131 -7.56 -5.44 8.39
CA ARG A 131 -8.42 -6.36 9.16
C ARG A 131 -7.81 -6.75 10.51
N GLN A 132 -6.48 -6.83 10.58
CA GLN A 132 -5.74 -7.20 11.79
C GLN A 132 -5.41 -6.01 12.69
N MET A 133 -5.61 -4.78 12.20
CA MET A 133 -5.35 -3.57 12.97
C MET A 133 -6.14 -3.55 14.30
N PRO A 134 -5.46 -3.40 15.44
CA PRO A 134 -6.13 -3.20 16.71
C PRO A 134 -6.81 -1.83 16.77
N SER A 135 -7.73 -1.67 17.71
CA SER A 135 -8.23 -0.35 18.10
C SER A 135 -7.09 0.48 18.68
N CYS A 136 -6.73 1.56 18.00
CA CYS A 136 -5.67 2.48 18.40
C CYS A 136 -6.28 3.80 18.83
N LEU A 137 -5.85 4.33 19.98
CA LEU A 137 -6.33 5.60 20.52
C LEU A 137 -5.46 6.78 20.13
N SER A 138 -4.23 6.52 19.67
CA SER A 138 -3.30 7.54 19.17
C SER A 138 -2.73 7.19 17.80
N VAL A 139 -2.22 8.21 17.11
CA VAL A 139 -1.47 8.06 15.86
C VAL A 139 -0.17 7.28 16.08
N HIS A 140 0.43 7.42 17.27
CA HIS A 140 1.65 6.70 17.62
C HIS A 140 1.38 5.19 17.76
N ASP A 141 0.32 4.80 18.47
CA ASP A 141 -0.06 3.39 18.59
C ASP A 141 -0.41 2.79 17.23
N LEU A 142 -1.06 3.58 16.37
CA LEU A 142 -1.39 3.21 15.00
C LEU A 142 -0.13 2.93 14.16
N GLU A 143 0.90 3.75 14.30
CA GLU A 143 2.20 3.55 13.65
C GLU A 143 2.91 2.29 14.13
N LEU A 144 2.97 2.09 15.45
CA LEU A 144 3.60 0.91 16.02
C LEU A 144 2.87 -0.36 15.58
N ALA A 145 1.53 -0.35 15.62
CA ALA A 145 0.72 -1.50 15.22
C ALA A 145 0.89 -1.85 13.74
N VAL A 146 0.88 -0.87 12.82
CA VAL A 146 1.05 -1.18 11.39
C VAL A 146 2.48 -1.64 11.07
N GLN A 147 3.49 -1.07 11.74
CA GLN A 147 4.87 -1.51 11.60
C GLN A 147 5.06 -2.95 12.12
N ASP A 148 4.47 -3.27 13.26
CA ASP A 148 4.53 -4.61 13.85
C ASP A 148 3.85 -5.66 12.96
N LEU A 149 2.63 -5.38 12.48
CA LEU A 149 1.92 -6.28 11.57
C LEU A 149 2.68 -6.46 10.25
N TRP A 150 3.29 -5.40 9.70
CA TRP A 150 4.14 -5.51 8.51
C TRP A 150 5.40 -6.35 8.79
N ALA A 151 6.04 -6.14 9.95
CA ALA A 151 7.23 -6.88 10.36
C ALA A 151 6.97 -8.36 10.68
N HIS A 152 5.72 -8.74 10.95
CA HIS A 152 5.33 -10.13 11.22
C HIS A 152 4.49 -10.78 10.10
N LEU A 153 4.26 -10.08 8.99
CA LEU A 153 3.56 -10.63 7.83
C LEU A 153 4.28 -11.91 7.34
N PRO A 154 3.63 -13.08 7.28
CA PRO A 154 4.28 -14.29 6.80
C PRO A 154 4.68 -14.17 5.32
N GLN A 155 5.93 -14.50 4.99
CA GLN A 155 6.40 -14.43 3.59
C GLN A 155 5.63 -15.39 2.68
N ASP A 156 5.15 -16.52 3.21
CA ASP A 156 4.31 -17.45 2.44
C ASP A 156 2.97 -16.83 2.02
N ASN A 157 2.40 -15.93 2.83
CA ASN A 157 1.21 -15.18 2.42
C ASN A 157 1.51 -14.32 1.18
N ILE A 158 2.67 -13.63 1.17
CA ILE A 158 3.12 -12.84 0.02
C ILE A 158 3.32 -13.73 -1.20
N ARG A 159 3.99 -14.89 -1.04
CA ARG A 159 4.19 -15.86 -2.13
C ARG A 159 2.86 -16.34 -2.71
N CYS A 160 1.89 -16.69 -1.87
CA CYS A 160 0.56 -17.10 -2.32
C CYS A 160 -0.13 -16.01 -3.13
N LEU A 161 -0.06 -14.75 -2.68
CA LEU A 161 -0.64 -13.62 -3.41
C LEU A 161 0.03 -13.41 -4.77
N ILE A 162 1.37 -13.44 -4.83
CA ILE A 162 2.12 -13.32 -6.09
C ILE A 162 1.83 -14.50 -7.02
N ASN A 163 1.76 -15.72 -6.50
CA ASN A 163 1.41 -16.91 -7.30
C ASN A 163 0.00 -16.87 -7.87
N SER A 164 -0.93 -16.11 -7.28
CA SER A 164 -2.29 -15.92 -7.79
C SER A 164 -2.39 -14.93 -8.96
N MET A 165 -1.30 -14.25 -9.32
CA MET A 165 -1.30 -13.23 -10.38
C MET A 165 -1.76 -13.71 -11.76
N PRO A 166 -1.31 -14.88 -12.25
CA PRO A 166 -1.82 -15.41 -13.52
C PRO A 166 -3.35 -15.54 -13.53
N ASP A 167 -3.93 -16.03 -12.43
CA ASP A 167 -5.39 -16.21 -12.32
C ASP A 167 -6.14 -14.87 -12.22
N ARG A 168 -5.56 -13.88 -11.52
CA ARG A 168 -6.11 -12.51 -11.44
C ARG A 168 -6.13 -11.84 -12.81
N VAL A 169 -5.03 -11.94 -13.55
CA VAL A 169 -4.92 -11.40 -14.90
C VAL A 169 -5.91 -12.09 -15.83
N ALA A 170 -6.02 -13.42 -15.77
CA ALA A 170 -6.99 -14.19 -16.57
C ALA A 170 -8.43 -13.77 -16.25
N ALA A 171 -8.78 -13.59 -14.97
CA ALA A 171 -10.10 -13.12 -14.56
C ALA A 171 -10.40 -11.69 -15.07
N CYS A 172 -9.42 -10.79 -15.00
CA CYS A 172 -9.56 -9.42 -15.52
C CYS A 172 -9.76 -9.40 -17.04
N ILE A 173 -9.02 -10.23 -17.79
CA ILE A 173 -9.20 -10.39 -19.24
C ILE A 173 -10.60 -10.94 -19.54
N ALA A 174 -11.04 -11.97 -18.83
CA ALA A 174 -12.38 -12.54 -19.00
C ALA A 174 -13.50 -11.55 -18.67
N ALA A 175 -13.27 -10.63 -17.73
CA ALA A 175 -14.18 -9.54 -17.40
C ALA A 175 -14.10 -8.33 -18.33
N GLY A 176 -13.28 -8.38 -19.40
CA GLY A 176 -13.07 -7.26 -20.32
C GLY A 176 -12.46 -6.03 -19.65
N GLY A 177 -11.64 -6.22 -18.61
CA GLY A 177 -11.09 -5.14 -17.79
C GLY A 177 -12.01 -4.64 -16.67
N GLY A 178 -13.15 -5.30 -16.47
CA GLY A 178 -14.07 -5.02 -15.35
C GLY A 178 -13.57 -5.54 -13.99
N PRO A 179 -14.26 -5.18 -12.90
CA PRO A 179 -13.94 -5.65 -11.55
C PRO A 179 -13.93 -7.18 -11.46
N THR A 180 -13.01 -7.72 -10.65
CA THR A 180 -12.90 -9.18 -10.45
C THR A 180 -13.30 -9.58 -9.04
N ARG A 181 -13.31 -10.89 -8.75
CA ARG A 181 -13.53 -11.40 -7.39
C ARG A 181 -12.35 -11.16 -6.44
N TYR A 182 -11.21 -10.75 -6.98
CA TYR A 182 -9.99 -10.50 -6.23
C TYR A 182 -9.99 -9.09 -5.69
#